data_AF-A0A2T0SYH0-F1
#
_entry.id   AF-A0A2T0SYH0-F1
#
_cell.length_a   1.000
_cell.length_b   1.000
_cell.length_c   1.000
_cell.angle_alpha   90.00
_cell.angle_beta   90.00
_cell.angle_gamma   90.00
#
_symmetry.space_group_name_H-M   'P 1'
#
loop_
_entity.id
_entity.type
_entity.pdbx_description
1 polymer ?
#
loop_
_entity_poly.entity_id
_entity_poly.type
_entity_poly.pdbx_seq_one_letter_code
_entity_poly.pdbx_strand_id
1 'polypeptide(L)'
;MIEFVKTLGILLDNFPPVILSLLAVPAGALIFGLIQKQRGIIKTPKELVETIFIGTVTGGFCGALIAPMIGSVTNLPGYCSSFVSGASGHWIATTLLPKKQDDYLHKP
;
A
#
# COMPACT_ATOMS: atom_id res chain seq x y z
N MET A 1 23.46 -5.78 10.52
CA MET A 1 22.49 -4.89 9.85
C MET A 1 22.92 -4.56 8.41
N ILE A 2 24.16 -4.11 8.18
CA ILE A 2 24.67 -3.76 6.82
C ILE A 2 24.74 -4.96 5.86
N GLU A 3 25.21 -6.12 6.33
CA GLU A 3 25.25 -7.33 5.48
C GLU A 3 23.85 -7.81 5.07
N PHE A 4 22.91 -7.82 6.01
CA PHE A 4 21.51 -8.17 5.73
C PHE A 4 20.92 -7.27 4.64
N VAL A 5 21.14 -5.96 4.70
CA VAL A 5 20.65 -5.00 3.69
C VAL A 5 21.32 -5.25 2.33
N LYS A 6 22.61 -5.57 2.29
CA LYS A 6 23.30 -5.94 1.04
C LYS A 6 22.76 -7.22 0.44
N THR A 7 22.60 -8.28 1.24
CA THR A 7 22.05 -9.56 0.79
C THR A 7 20.61 -9.37 0.30
N LEU A 8 19.81 -8.57 0.99
CA LEU A 8 18.45 -8.22 0.58
C LEU A 8 18.45 -7.46 -0.75
N GLY A 9 19.35 -6.48 -0.92
CA GLY A 9 19.49 -5.72 -2.17
C GLY A 9 19.84 -6.62 -3.37
N ILE A 10 20.79 -7.53 -3.20
CA ILE A 10 21.17 -8.50 -4.24
C ILE A 10 20.00 -9.44 -4.57
N LEU A 11 19.24 -9.87 -3.56
CA LEU A 11 18.07 -10.71 -3.76
C LEU A 11 16.98 -9.94 -4.53
N LEU A 12 16.76 -8.67 -4.18
CA LEU A 12 15.78 -7.80 -4.82
C LEU A 12 16.15 -7.48 -6.27
N ASP A 13 17.42 -7.28 -6.59
CA ASP A 13 17.90 -7.02 -7.96
C ASP A 13 17.77 -8.24 -8.88
N ASN A 14 17.81 -9.46 -8.32
CA ASN A 14 17.64 -10.70 -9.09
C ASN A 14 16.17 -11.12 -9.23
N PHE A 15 15.25 -10.47 -8.51
CA PHE A 15 13.84 -10.80 -8.58
C PHE A 15 13.15 -10.04 -9.72
N PRO A 16 12.17 -10.66 -10.41
CA PRO A 16 11.44 -9.98 -11.46
C PRO A 16 10.78 -8.70 -10.89
N PRO A 17 11.09 -7.51 -11.44
CA PRO A 17 10.65 -6.23 -10.85
C PRO A 17 9.13 -6.08 -10.83
N VAL A 18 8.44 -6.79 -11.74
CA VAL A 18 6.98 -6.88 -11.79
C VAL A 18 6.42 -7.64 -10.58
N ILE A 19 7.03 -8.77 -10.22
CA ILE A 19 6.61 -9.57 -9.06
C ILE A 19 6.88 -8.81 -7.77
N LEU A 20 8.02 -8.10 -7.70
CA LEU A 20 8.34 -7.23 -6.57
C LEU A 20 7.34 -6.10 -6.39
N SER A 21 6.93 -5.47 -7.48
CA SER A 21 5.91 -4.41 -7.44
C SER A 21 4.55 -4.96 -7.02
N LEU A 22 4.17 -6.15 -7.49
CA LEU A 22 2.93 -6.84 -7.10
C LEU A 22 2.92 -7.26 -5.63
N LEU A 23 4.06 -7.71 -5.08
CA LEU A 23 4.19 -8.10 -3.67
C LEU A 23 4.35 -6.91 -2.73
N ALA A 24 4.87 -5.78 -3.22
CA ALA A 24 5.06 -4.58 -2.42
C ALA A 24 3.72 -3.96 -1.96
N VAL A 25 2.68 -4.03 -2.80
CA VAL A 25 1.35 -3.51 -2.45
C VAL A 25 0.74 -4.23 -1.23
N PRO A 26 0.58 -5.58 -1.23
CA PRO A 26 0.06 -6.29 -0.06
C PRO A 26 1.00 -6.18 1.14
N ALA A 27 2.31 -6.10 0.94
CA ALA A 27 3.26 -5.84 2.04
C ALA A 27 3.02 -4.48 2.71
N GLY A 28 2.79 -3.43 1.92
CA GLY A 28 2.44 -2.10 2.43
C GLY A 28 1.09 -2.09 3.15
N ALA A 29 0.07 -2.74 2.59
CA ALA A 29 -1.24 -2.87 3.20
C ALA A 29 -1.19 -3.67 4.52
N LEU A 30 -0.37 -4.72 4.59
CA LEU A 30 -0.17 -5.54 5.78
C LEU A 30 0.54 -4.78 6.89
N ILE A 31 1.61 -4.03 6.58
CA ILE A 31 2.29 -3.19 7.57
C ILE A 31 1.34 -2.11 8.10
N PHE A 32 0.55 -1.49 7.22
CA PHE A 32 -0.45 -0.51 7.65
C PHE A 32 -1.52 -1.14 8.57
N GLY A 33 -2.03 -2.32 8.21
CA GLY A 33 -2.98 -3.06 9.04
C GLY A 33 -2.41 -3.46 10.41
N LEU A 34 -1.15 -3.88 10.46
CA LEU A 34 -0.46 -4.19 11.73
C LEU A 34 -0.28 -2.96 12.61
N ILE A 35 0.06 -1.80 12.02
CA ILE A 35 0.15 -0.53 12.76
C ILE A 35 -1.22 -0.14 13.33
N GLN A 36 -2.30 -0.28 12.54
CA GLN A 36 -3.65 0.01 13.02
C GLN A 36 -4.12 -0.94 14.11
N LYS A 37 -3.72 -2.22 14.04
CA LYS A 37 -3.95 -3.20 15.10
C LYS A 37 -3.19 -2.82 16.39
N GLN A 38 -1.93 -2.42 16.27
CA GLN A 38 -1.16 -1.93 17.42
C GLN A 38 -1.76 -0.66 18.05
N ARG A 39 -2.37 0.21 17.23
CA ARG A 39 -3.10 1.41 17.69
C ARG A 39 -4.47 1.11 18.28
N GLY A 40 -4.91 -0.14 18.31
CA GLY A 40 -6.22 -0.55 18.84
C GLY A 40 -7.42 -0.15 17.97
N ILE A 41 -7.18 0.27 16.72
CA ILE A 41 -8.23 0.62 15.75
C ILE A 41 -8.85 -0.67 15.19
N ILE A 42 -8.00 -1.61 14.78
CA ILE A 42 -8.41 -2.95 14.33
C ILE A 42 -8.42 -3.87 15.54
N LYS A 43 -9.57 -4.46 15.84
CA LYS A 43 -9.78 -5.30 17.02
C LYS A 43 -9.93 -6.77 16.66
N THR A 44 -10.41 -7.07 15.45
CA THR A 44 -10.64 -8.44 15.01
C THR A 44 -9.68 -8.89 13.91
N PRO A 45 -9.36 -10.19 13.81
CA PRO A 45 -8.58 -10.74 12.71
C PRO A 45 -9.27 -10.53 11.35
N LYS A 46 -10.60 -10.51 11.34
CA LYS A 46 -11.40 -10.30 10.14
C LYS A 46 -11.22 -8.89 9.58
N GLU A 47 -11.31 -7.87 10.43
CA GLU A 47 -11.02 -6.48 10.06
C GLU A 47 -9.61 -6.31 9.50
N LEU A 48 -8.62 -7.02 10.06
CA LEU A 48 -7.25 -6.98 9.54
C LEU A 48 -7.17 -7.49 8.10
N VAL A 49 -7.84 -8.61 7.81
CA VAL A 49 -7.86 -9.19 6.46
C VAL A 49 -8.60 -8.26 5.48
N GLU A 50 -9.72 -7.67 5.90
CA GLU A 50 -10.47 -6.69 5.09
C GLU A 50 -9.60 -5.45 4.80
N THR A 51 -8.89 -4.94 5.81
CA THR A 51 -7.94 -3.83 5.66
C THR A 51 -6.86 -4.13 4.62
N ILE A 52 -6.28 -5.32 4.69
CA ILE A 52 -5.24 -5.77 3.75
C ILE A 52 -5.82 -5.91 2.35
N PHE A 53 -6.99 -6.53 2.21
CA PHE A 53 -7.62 -6.76 0.93
C PHE A 53 -7.98 -5.42 0.24
N ILE A 54 -8.63 -4.51 0.96
CA ILE A 54 -8.95 -3.17 0.46
C ILE A 54 -7.67 -2.43 0.10
N GLY A 55 -6.68 -2.37 0.99
CA GLY A 55 -5.40 -1.70 0.70
C GLY A 55 -4.67 -2.27 -0.51
N THR A 56 -4.75 -3.60 -0.72
CA THR A 56 -4.15 -4.28 -1.86
C THR A 56 -4.90 -3.98 -3.17
N VAL A 57 -6.22 -3.98 -3.15
CA VAL A 57 -7.04 -3.68 -4.34
C VAL A 57 -6.89 -2.21 -4.71
N THR A 58 -7.14 -1.29 -3.79
CA THR A 58 -7.04 0.16 -4.07
C THR A 58 -5.60 0.56 -4.40
N GLY A 59 -4.64 0.04 -3.63
CA GLY A 59 -3.22 0.32 -3.84
C GLY A 59 -2.62 -0.36 -5.07
N GLY A 60 -3.18 -1.48 -5.53
CA GLY A 60 -2.75 -2.17 -6.74
C GLY A 60 -3.16 -1.41 -8.00
N PHE A 61 -4.43 -0.98 -8.06
CA PHE A 61 -4.93 -0.15 -9.16
C PHE A 61 -4.28 1.24 -9.18
N CYS A 62 -4.23 1.92 -8.03
CA CYS A 62 -3.58 3.24 -7.94
C CYS A 62 -2.07 3.15 -8.13
N GLY A 63 -1.41 2.16 -7.53
CA GLY A 63 0.03 1.97 -7.63
C GLY A 63 0.50 1.69 -9.06
N ALA A 64 -0.27 0.91 -9.83
CA ALA A 64 0.02 0.67 -11.24
C ALA A 64 -0.11 1.93 -12.11
N LEU A 65 -1.07 2.82 -11.80
CA LEU A 65 -1.23 4.09 -12.50
C LEU A 65 -0.18 5.13 -12.10
N ILE A 66 0.21 5.15 -10.82
CA ILE A 66 1.08 6.17 -10.24
C ILE A 66 2.57 5.81 -10.38
N ALA A 67 2.93 4.52 -10.44
CA ALA A 67 4.32 4.08 -10.57
C ALA A 67 5.04 4.64 -11.82
N PRO A 68 4.42 4.72 -13.02
CA PRO A 68 5.04 5.37 -14.18
C PRO A 68 5.22 6.89 -13.99
N MET A 69 4.29 7.54 -13.27
CA MET A 69 4.33 8.98 -13.00
C MET A 69 5.36 9.36 -11.92
N ILE A 70 5.54 8.53 -10.90
CA ILE A 70 6.56 8.75 -9.85
C ILE A 70 7.94 8.35 -10.33
N GLY A 71 8.04 7.28 -11.14
CA GLY A 71 9.29 6.81 -11.73
C GLY A 71 9.98 7.87 -12.59
N SER A 72 9.21 8.70 -13.31
CA SER A 72 9.76 9.80 -14.12
C SER A 72 10.27 10.98 -13.29
N VAL A 73 9.79 11.15 -12.05
CA VAL A 73 10.12 12.30 -11.18
C VAL A 73 11.21 11.97 -10.16
N THR A 74 11.28 10.74 -9.67
CA THR A 74 12.07 10.41 -8.48
C THR A 74 13.15 9.36 -8.66
N ASN A 75 13.27 8.72 -9.84
CA ASN A 75 14.18 7.58 -10.06
C ASN A 75 14.03 6.48 -8.97
N LEU A 76 12.89 6.42 -8.29
CA LEU A 76 12.63 5.43 -7.26
C LEU A 76 12.20 4.11 -7.89
N PRO A 77 12.60 2.97 -7.32
CA PRO A 77 12.13 1.67 -7.78
C PRO A 77 10.61 1.55 -7.68
N GLY A 78 9.96 1.00 -8.71
CA GLY A 78 8.49 0.89 -8.78
C GLY A 78 7.84 0.09 -7.63
N TYR A 79 8.61 -0.76 -6.95
CA TYR A 79 8.14 -1.45 -5.75
C TYR A 79 7.97 -0.50 -4.55
N CYS A 80 8.77 0.57 -4.43
CA CYS A 80 8.61 1.57 -3.37
C CYS A 80 7.31 2.36 -3.53
N SER A 81 6.98 2.78 -4.76
CA SER A 81 5.70 3.46 -5.03
C SER A 81 4.51 2.52 -4.82
N SER A 82 4.66 1.25 -5.19
CA SER A 82 3.64 0.21 -4.97
C SER A 82 3.39 -0.04 -3.47
N PHE A 83 4.45 -0.06 -2.67
CA PHE A 83 4.38 -0.17 -1.21
C PHE A 83 3.59 0.99 -0.57
N VAL A 84 3.94 2.23 -0.92
CA VAL A 84 3.25 3.43 -0.42
C VAL A 84 1.79 3.49 -0.90
N SER A 85 1.53 3.03 -2.13
CA SER A 85 0.17 2.95 -2.67
C SER A 85 -0.71 1.95 -1.91
N GLY A 86 -0.15 0.80 -1.50
CA GLY A 86 -0.84 -0.18 -0.64
C GLY A 86 -1.24 0.39 0.72
N ALA A 87 -0.34 1.14 1.37
CA ALA A 87 -0.61 1.77 2.66
C ALA A 87 -1.62 2.93 2.55
N SER A 88 -1.46 3.79 1.55
CA SER A 88 -2.34 4.95 1.35
C SER A 88 -3.72 4.58 0.80
N GLY A 89 -3.82 3.52 -0.01
CA GLY A 89 -5.09 3.02 -0.56
C GLY A 89 -6.10 2.65 0.53
N HIS A 90 -5.63 2.04 1.62
CA HIS A 90 -6.50 1.75 2.76
C HIS A 90 -6.95 3.01 3.50
N TRP A 91 -6.05 3.98 3.70
CA TRP A 91 -6.39 5.25 4.35
C TRP A 91 -7.43 6.02 3.55
N ILE A 92 -7.27 6.11 2.23
CA ILE A 92 -8.24 6.78 1.34
C ILE A 92 -9.60 6.08 1.41
N ALA A 93 -9.61 4.75 1.37
CA ALA A 93 -10.85 3.98 1.40
C ALA A 93 -11.63 4.13 2.72
N THR A 94 -10.92 4.28 3.84
CA THR A 94 -11.55 4.31 5.18
C THR A 94 -11.83 5.71 5.71
N THR A 95 -11.06 6.72 5.31
CA THR A 95 -11.22 8.09 5.84
C THR A 95 -11.77 9.10 4.85
N LEU A 96 -11.49 8.93 3.56
CA LEU A 96 -11.84 9.89 2.51
C LEU A 96 -13.14 9.53 1.79
N LEU A 97 -13.36 8.25 1.47
CA LEU A 97 -14.61 7.79 0.86
C LEU A 97 -15.85 8.08 1.72
N PRO A 98 -15.92 7.73 3.01
CA PRO A 98 -17.12 8.01 3.80
C PRO A 98 -17.39 9.51 3.94
N LYS A 99 -16.35 10.33 4.14
CA LYS A 99 -16.49 11.80 4.19
C LYS A 99 -17.01 12.39 2.87
N LYS A 100 -16.49 11.92 1.73
CA LYS A 100 -16.98 12.37 0.43
C LYS A 100 -18.40 11.88 0.15
N GLN A 101 -18.73 10.67 0.58
CA GLN A 101 -20.05 10.10 0.36
C GLN A 101 -21.13 10.87 1.14
N ASP A 102 -20.83 11.31 2.37
CA ASP A 102 -21.68 12.24 3.11
C ASP A 102 -21.80 13.60 2.40
N ASP A 103 -20.71 14.15 1.88
CA ASP A 103 -20.72 15.41 1.10
C ASP A 103 -21.55 15.31 -0.21
N TYR A 104 -21.63 14.13 -0.83
CA TYR A 104 -22.44 13.90 -2.04
C TYR A 104 -23.92 13.62 -1.71
N LEU A 105 -24.22 13.03 -0.55
CA LEU A 105 -25.58 12.70 -0.11
C LEU A 105 -26.29 13.87 0.59
N HIS A 106 -25.55 14.85 1.11
CA HIS A 106 -26.09 15.98 1.87
C HIS A 106 -25.87 17.35 1.21
N LYS A 107 -25.49 17.38 -0.07
CA LYS A 107 -25.58 18.62 -0.85
C LYS A 107 -27.06 18.92 -1.20
N PRO A 108 -27.56 20.14 -0.93
CA PRO A 108 -28.91 20.54 -1.31
C PRO A 108 -29.11 20.58 -2.83
#